data_AF-A0A1B1CPJ4-F1
#
_entry.id   AF-A0A1B1CPJ4-F1
#
_cell.length_a   1.000
_cell.length_b   1.000
_cell.length_c   1.000
_cell.angle_alpha   90.00
_cell.angle_beta   90.00
_cell.angle_gamma   90.00
#
_symmetry.space_group_name_H-M   'P 1'
#
loop_
_entity.id
_entity.type
_entity.pdbx_description
1 polymer ?
#
loop_
_entity_poly.entity_id
_entity_poly.type
_entity_poly.pdbx_seq_one_letter_code
_entity_poly.pdbx_strand_id
1 'polypeptide(L)'
;MSSEPEKHVAQSSARTAARISASVHQGVDFELRRLEGGKWRLRVISQQGLYWMKSMNVGSGEDELYLNLIAANDFLRSVRRHGLKTEYIGPLGRCLL
;
A
#
# COMPACT_ATOMS: atom_id res chain seq x y z
N MET A 1 8.11 -44.00 21.21
CA MET A 1 7.05 -43.70 20.21
C MET A 1 6.00 -42.88 20.95
N SER A 2 5.58 -41.69 20.57
CA SER A 2 5.72 -40.93 19.33
C SER A 2 5.75 -39.43 19.65
N SER A 3 6.39 -38.69 18.76
CA SER A 3 6.63 -37.25 18.76
C SER A 3 5.40 -36.46 18.35
N GLU A 4 5.25 -35.23 18.87
CA GLU A 4 4.71 -34.08 18.12
C GLU A 4 5.02 -32.76 18.85
N PRO A 5 5.57 -31.76 18.13
CA PRO A 5 4.95 -30.44 18.22
C PRO A 5 5.01 -29.66 16.89
N GLU A 6 3.93 -29.67 16.09
CA GLU A 6 3.85 -28.93 14.81
C GLU A 6 3.07 -27.60 14.87
N LYS A 7 2.61 -27.13 16.04
CA LYS A 7 1.77 -25.91 16.11
C LYS A 7 2.52 -24.58 16.24
N HIS A 8 3.81 -24.58 16.54
CA HIS A 8 4.57 -23.34 16.82
C HIS A 8 5.16 -22.65 15.56
N VAL A 9 5.40 -23.39 14.47
CA VAL A 9 6.11 -22.87 13.29
C VAL A 9 5.21 -22.04 12.38
N ALA A 10 3.95 -22.45 12.19
CA ALA A 10 3.00 -21.75 11.31
C ALA A 10 2.64 -20.35 11.83
N GLN A 11 2.47 -20.20 13.15
CA GLN A 11 2.10 -18.94 13.80
C GLN A 11 3.27 -17.96 13.87
N SER A 12 4.50 -18.50 13.98
CA SER A 12 5.75 -17.73 13.89
C SER A 12 5.97 -17.20 12.46
N SER A 13 5.69 -18.02 11.45
CA SER A 13 5.84 -17.64 10.03
C SER A 13 4.83 -16.58 9.61
N ALA A 14 3.57 -16.68 10.06
CA ALA A 14 2.54 -15.66 9.80
C ALA A 14 2.86 -14.31 10.48
N ARG A 15 3.37 -14.33 11.71
CA ARG A 15 3.83 -13.11 12.41
C ARG A 15 5.07 -12.50 11.77
N THR A 16 5.95 -13.33 11.24
CA THR A 16 7.16 -12.88 10.53
C THR A 16 6.80 -12.30 9.18
N ALA A 17 5.90 -12.92 8.42
CA ALA A 17 5.36 -12.39 7.17
C ALA A 17 4.63 -11.06 7.41
N ALA A 18 3.76 -10.96 8.43
CA ALA A 18 3.10 -9.70 8.79
C ALA A 18 4.07 -8.61 9.23
N ARG A 19 5.17 -8.97 9.91
CA ARG A 19 6.25 -8.04 10.27
C ARG A 19 7.09 -7.61 9.06
N ILE A 20 7.34 -8.49 8.10
CA ILE A 20 8.02 -8.18 6.84
C ILE A 20 7.13 -7.26 5.99
N SER A 21 5.82 -7.53 5.92
CA SER A 21 4.85 -6.61 5.30
C SER A 21 4.84 -5.24 6.00
N ALA A 22 4.85 -5.21 7.34
CA ALA A 22 4.87 -3.96 8.10
C ALA A 22 6.20 -3.20 7.99
N SER A 23 7.33 -3.87 7.76
CA SER A 23 8.64 -3.23 7.61
C SER A 23 8.91 -2.72 6.19
N VAL A 24 8.28 -3.29 5.16
CA VAL A 24 8.47 -2.84 3.76
C VAL A 24 7.78 -1.48 3.50
N HIS A 25 6.74 -1.14 4.27
CA HIS A 25 6.02 0.14 4.17
C HIS A 25 6.67 1.30 4.95
N GLN A 26 7.84 1.13 5.56
CA GLN A 26 8.49 2.20 6.32
C GLN A 26 9.02 3.30 5.38
N GLY A 27 8.14 4.24 5.03
CA GLY A 27 8.47 5.48 4.36
C GLY A 27 7.70 5.77 3.07
N VAL A 28 6.60 5.08 2.77
CA VAL A 28 5.75 5.40 1.61
C VAL A 28 4.63 6.36 2.00
N ASP A 29 4.30 7.29 1.12
CA ASP A 29 3.21 8.27 1.33
C ASP A 29 1.88 7.76 0.78
N PHE A 30 1.94 6.98 -0.32
CA PHE A 30 0.78 6.42 -0.99
C PHE A 30 0.98 4.97 -1.39
N GLU A 31 -0.08 4.18 -1.21
CA GLU A 31 -0.18 2.80 -1.67
C GLU A 31 -1.19 2.72 -2.81
N LEU A 32 -0.82 2.11 -3.93
CA LEU A 32 -1.72 1.84 -5.06
C LEU A 32 -1.98 0.34 -5.19
N ARG A 33 -3.25 -0.07 -5.18
CA ARG A 33 -3.68 -1.46 -5.44
C ARG A 33 -4.60 -1.52 -6.64
N ARG A 34 -4.44 -2.57 -7.46
CA ARG A 34 -5.43 -2.92 -8.48
C ARG A 34 -6.56 -3.71 -7.83
N LEU A 35 -7.80 -3.29 -8.07
CA LEU A 35 -9.00 -4.00 -7.68
C LEU A 35 -9.52 -4.84 -8.85
N GLU A 36 -10.47 -5.74 -8.55
CA GLU A 36 -11.25 -6.42 -9.57
C GLU A 36 -12.02 -5.40 -10.44
N GLY A 37 -12.30 -5.79 -11.69
CA GLY A 37 -13.00 -4.91 -12.64
C GLY A 37 -12.18 -3.73 -13.17
N GLY A 38 -10.85 -3.73 -13.01
CA GLY A 38 -9.97 -2.72 -13.58
C GLY A 38 -9.97 -1.37 -12.85
N LYS A 39 -10.61 -1.31 -11.68
CA LYS A 39 -10.53 -0.16 -10.78
C LYS A 39 -9.24 -0.18 -9.98
N TRP A 40 -8.82 0.99 -9.54
CA TRP A 40 -7.62 1.19 -8.76
C TRP A 40 -7.96 1.87 -7.45
N ARG A 41 -7.39 1.40 -6.35
CA ARG A 41 -7.53 2.03 -5.04
C ARG A 41 -6.20 2.63 -4.65
N LEU A 42 -6.19 3.93 -4.38
CA LEU A 42 -5.08 4.62 -3.78
C LEU A 42 -5.40 4.87 -2.31
N ARG A 43 -4.49 4.51 -1.41
CA ARG A 43 -4.60 4.80 0.03
C ARG A 43 -3.47 5.72 0.45
N VAL A 44 -3.79 6.73 1.26
CA VAL A 44 -2.77 7.55 1.93
C VAL A 44 -2.24 6.83 3.17
N ILE A 45 -0.92 6.77 3.31
CA ILE A 45 -0.25 6.01 4.37
C ILE A 45 0.43 6.95 5.37
N SER A 46 1.03 8.04 4.88
CA SER A 46 1.79 8.98 5.71
C SER A 46 1.03 10.29 5.95
N GLN A 47 1.40 10.97 7.03
CA GLN A 47 0.92 12.33 7.32
C GLN A 47 1.37 13.34 6.25
N GLN A 48 2.55 13.14 5.65
CA GLN A 48 3.04 13.96 4.53
C GLN A 48 2.15 13.81 3.30
N GLY A 49 1.76 12.58 2.95
CA GLY A 49 0.81 12.31 1.88
C GLY A 49 -0.55 12.97 2.12
N LEU A 50 -1.05 12.90 3.36
CA LEU A 50 -2.33 13.52 3.74
C LEU A 50 -2.29 15.04 3.63
N TYR A 51 -1.21 15.68 4.08
CA TYR A 51 -1.05 17.13 3.93
C TYR A 51 -0.90 17.56 2.47
N TRP A 52 -0.18 16.78 1.67
CA TRP A 52 -0.10 17.04 0.24
C TRP A 52 -1.48 16.97 -0.44
N MET A 53 -2.28 15.94 -0.15
CA MET A 53 -3.64 15.80 -0.69
C MET A 53 -4.52 17.01 -0.33
N LYS A 54 -4.47 17.45 0.94
CA LYS A 54 -5.19 18.65 1.40
C LYS A 54 -4.73 19.91 0.66
N SER A 55 -3.42 20.10 0.49
CA SER A 55 -2.87 21.26 -0.22
C SER A 55 -3.26 21.31 -1.70
N MET A 56 -3.45 20.15 -2.33
CA MET A 56 -3.84 20.00 -3.73
C MET A 56 -5.36 19.91 -3.93
N ASN A 57 -6.15 20.00 -2.85
CA ASN A 57 -7.60 19.79 -2.85
C ASN A 57 -8.02 18.47 -3.54
N VAL A 58 -7.26 17.39 -3.29
CA VAL A 58 -7.52 16.06 -3.84
C VAL A 58 -8.22 15.19 -2.81
N GLY A 59 -9.35 14.59 -3.22
CA GLY A 59 -10.17 13.72 -2.37
C GLY A 59 -11.26 14.47 -1.61
N SER A 60 -12.14 13.71 -0.95
CA SER A 60 -13.29 14.23 -0.20
C SER A 60 -13.08 14.24 1.32
N GLY A 61 -11.83 14.16 1.78
CA GLY A 61 -11.49 13.99 3.20
C GLY A 61 -11.38 12.52 3.65
N GLU A 62 -11.56 11.59 2.72
CA GLU A 62 -11.32 10.15 2.92
C GLU A 62 -9.83 9.81 2.74
N ASP A 63 -9.38 8.76 3.43
CA ASP A 63 -8.00 8.24 3.33
C ASP A 63 -7.78 7.39 2.05
N GLU A 64 -8.80 7.22 1.22
CA GLU A 64 -8.78 6.42 0.00
C GLU A 64 -9.39 7.13 -1.21
N LEU A 65 -8.83 6.86 -2.39
CA LEU A 65 -9.36 7.28 -3.69
C LEU A 65 -9.56 6.08 -4.60
N TYR A 66 -10.66 6.10 -5.35
CA TYR A 66 -10.96 5.09 -6.37
C TYR A 66 -10.79 5.71 -7.75
N LEU A 67 -9.87 5.15 -8.54
CA LEU A 67 -9.38 5.71 -9.79
C LEU A 67 -9.49 4.68 -10.92
N ASN A 68 -9.55 5.16 -12.15
CA ASN A 68 -9.21 4.34 -13.32
C ASN A 68 -7.69 4.37 -13.55
N LEU A 69 -7.18 3.55 -14.49
CA LEU A 69 -5.74 3.44 -14.76
C LEU A 69 -5.09 4.78 -15.17
N ILE A 70 -5.80 5.60 -15.97
CA ILE A 70 -5.28 6.88 -16.46
C ILE A 70 -5.12 7.83 -15.28
N ALA A 71 -6.18 8.02 -14.50
CA ALA A 71 -6.17 8.87 -13.31
C ALA A 71 -5.16 8.40 -12.25
N ALA A 72 -5.00 7.09 -12.06
CA ALA A 72 -3.99 6.53 -11.18
C ALA A 72 -2.57 6.90 -11.64
N ASN A 73 -2.27 6.75 -12.93
CA ASN A 73 -0.95 7.10 -13.48
C ASN A 73 -0.67 8.61 -13.37
N ASP A 74 -1.64 9.46 -13.65
CA ASP A 74 -1.47 10.91 -13.55
C ASP A 74 -1.27 11.36 -12.10
N PHE A 75 -2.01 10.76 -11.17
CA PHE A 75 -1.79 10.95 -9.73
C PHE A 75 -0.37 10.56 -9.34
N LEU A 76 0.07 9.34 -9.68
CA LEU A 76 1.42 8.85 -9.35
C LEU A 76 2.53 9.75 -9.90
N ARG A 77 2.38 10.25 -11.14
CA ARG A 77 3.33 11.21 -11.73
C ARG A 77 3.35 12.54 -10.97
N SER A 78 2.20 13.02 -10.51
CA SER A 78 2.11 14.27 -9.76
C SER A 78 2.79 14.16 -8.40
N VAL A 79 2.48 13.13 -7.61
CA VAL A 79 3.06 12.95 -6.27
C VAL A 79 4.58 12.75 -6.33
N ARG A 80 5.09 11.96 -7.28
CA ARG A 80 6.53 11.74 -7.44
C ARG A 80 7.29 13.00 -7.85
N ARG A 81 6.68 13.89 -8.65
CA ARG A 81 7.25 15.21 -8.97
C ARG A 81 7.41 16.11 -7.74
N HIS A 82 6.63 15.86 -6.69
CA HIS A 82 6.72 16.58 -5.42
C HIS A 82 7.56 15.83 -4.37
N GLY A 83 8.29 14.78 -4.78
CA GLY A 83 9.17 14.01 -3.89
C GLY A 83 8.46 13.01 -2.97
N LEU A 84 7.14 12.81 -3.12
CA LEU A 84 6.41 11.83 -2.34
C LEU A 84 6.64 10.40 -2.87
N LYS A 85 6.69 9.46 -1.94
CA LYS A 85 7.00 8.05 -2.18
C LYS A 85 5.72 7.26 -2.40
N THR A 86 5.73 6.41 -3.41
CA THR A 86 4.57 5.61 -3.81
C THR A 86 4.94 4.15 -3.89
N GLU A 87 4.02 3.27 -3.53
CA GLU A 87 4.19 1.83 -3.66
C GLU A 87 3.07 1.21 -4.48
N TYR A 88 3.40 0.29 -5.39
CA TYR A 88 2.42 -0.55 -6.05
C TYR A 88 2.36 -1.91 -5.35
N ILE A 89 1.17 -2.28 -4.89
CA ILE A 89 0.92 -3.60 -4.32
C ILE A 89 0.33 -4.47 -5.42
N GLY A 90 1.12 -5.45 -5.85
CA GLY A 90 0.71 -6.46 -6.80
C GLY A 90 -0.42 -7.35 -6.28
N PRO A 91 -1.03 -8.17 -7.16
CA PRO A 91 -2.19 -9.01 -6.83
C PRO A 91 -1.95 -10.02 -5.69
N LEU A 92 -0.68 -10.32 -5.37
CA LEU A 92 -0.30 -11.21 -4.26
C LEU A 92 0.07 -10.46 -2.97
N GLY A 93 -0.27 -9.17 -2.86
CA GLY A 93 0.12 -8.35 -1.70
C GLY A 93 1.61 -8.03 -1.64
N ARG A 94 2.36 -8.29 -2.72
CA ARG A 94 3.81 -8.03 -2.78
C ARG A 94 4.06 -6.68 -3.44
N CYS A 95 4.96 -5.91 -2.84
CA CYS A 95 5.53 -4.73 -3.47
C CYS A 95 6.31 -5.15 -4.72
N LEU A 96 6.01 -4.54 -5.86
CA LEU A 96 6.90 -4.58 -7.02
C LEU A 96 7.74 -3.30 -6.97
N LEU A 97 8.97 -3.42 -6.47
CA LEU A 97 9.99 -2.36 -6.53
C LEU A 97 10.32 -2.03 -7.99
#